data_AF-A0A3Q3JED8-F1
#
_entry.id   AF-A0A3Q3JED8-F1
#
_cell.length_a   1.000
_cell.length_b   1.000
_cell.length_c   1.000
_cell.angle_alpha   90.00
_cell.angle_beta   90.00
_cell.angle_gamma   90.00
#
_symmetry.space_group_name_H-M   'P 1'
#
loop_
_entity.id
_entity.type
_entity.pdbx_description
1 polymer ?
#
loop_
_entity_poly.entity_id
_entity_poly.type
_entity_poly.pdbx_seq_one_letter_code
_entity_poly.pdbx_strand_id
1 'polypeptide(L)'
;MSEEVKPESVSLYPLGTGSRRPRSCGPLPQGAQVMSHTAAAHSASLVFICVHREHYGFLETIAPHLEGKVLVDVSNNLKKDMYPEANATYLQRLIPGAAVVKGLHTLSAWALQNGLLAGKQVYLCGNSGEAKQAVAAMATKLGLTVLDRGSLSAARELEDYPLRLFPEWRLPLRVAVGLTAFFFFYLLIRDVVYSYVERGKDTSFKIMVSLANKVFSIVSLIMLSLCYLPGIIAAILQLYRGTKYSQFPDWLNSWMLCRKQMGLVALGFAFLHAIYTLIIPIRYTAKRNLISLVLKENKTTPFFFDNTKAWGTDSFYALGILGFFLYVLLGITSLPSVGGSLSWREFSFIQSKLGHLTLFICTAHGYIYGWKKFLLPSTYKWYTPPGYMLSLIVPSVVLVLKVLLLLPCVDHTLTRIRQGWERTRSREEIVEGKVIKF
;
A
#
# COMPACT_ATOMS: atom_id res chain seq x y z
N MET A 1 33.99 -11.49 -27.30
CA MET A 1 33.86 -12.93 -27.02
C MET A 1 34.00 -13.08 -25.52
N SER A 2 32.92 -12.78 -24.81
CA SER A 2 32.87 -12.79 -23.35
C SER A 2 32.33 -14.17 -22.98
N GLU A 3 33.17 -15.04 -22.44
CA GLU A 3 32.73 -16.32 -21.91
C GLU A 3 31.70 -16.08 -20.81
N GLU A 4 30.46 -16.43 -21.12
CA GLU A 4 29.39 -16.56 -20.16
C GLU A 4 29.75 -17.74 -19.26
N VAL A 5 30.37 -17.45 -18.11
CA VAL A 5 30.68 -18.43 -17.07
C VAL A 5 29.35 -19.02 -16.61
N LYS A 6 29.00 -20.20 -17.15
CA LYS A 6 27.90 -21.01 -16.62
C LYS A 6 28.19 -21.25 -15.14
N PRO A 7 27.26 -20.95 -14.22
CA PRO A 7 27.45 -21.29 -12.82
C PRO A 7 27.62 -22.81 -12.72
N GLU A 8 28.77 -23.25 -12.23
CA GLU A 8 28.99 -24.66 -11.88
C GLU A 8 27.85 -25.09 -10.96
N SER A 9 27.09 -26.10 -11.39
CA SER A 9 26.00 -26.66 -10.61
C SER A 9 26.58 -27.45 -9.44
N VAL A 10 26.93 -26.77 -8.36
CA VAL A 10 27.37 -27.42 -7.12
C VAL A 10 26.15 -28.10 -6.51
N SER A 11 26.04 -29.43 -6.69
CA SER A 11 25.01 -30.20 -6.01
C SER A 11 25.36 -30.29 -4.52
N LEU A 12 24.80 -29.39 -3.72
CA LEU A 12 24.92 -29.40 -2.25
C LEU A 12 24.31 -30.69 -1.62
N TYR A 13 23.49 -31.42 -2.37
CA TYR A 13 22.78 -32.63 -1.93
C TYR A 13 22.71 -33.68 -3.05
N PRO A 14 22.82 -34.98 -2.74
CA PRO A 14 22.43 -36.06 -3.64
C PRO A 14 20.93 -35.95 -3.97
N LEU A 15 20.58 -35.96 -5.25
CA LEU A 15 19.20 -35.76 -5.71
C LEU A 15 18.63 -37.02 -6.35
N GLY A 16 17.51 -37.52 -5.80
CA GLY A 16 16.69 -38.57 -6.39
C GLY A 16 15.37 -38.01 -6.92
N THR A 17 15.05 -38.26 -8.18
CA THR A 17 13.79 -37.86 -8.83
C THR A 17 12.89 -39.08 -9.02
N GLY A 18 11.72 -39.06 -8.38
CA GLY A 18 10.66 -40.03 -8.66
C GLY A 18 9.88 -39.64 -9.92
N SER A 19 9.77 -40.55 -10.89
CA SER A 19 8.99 -40.32 -12.11
C SER A 19 8.12 -41.53 -12.48
N ARG A 20 6.98 -41.28 -13.11
CA ARG A 20 6.15 -42.33 -13.76
C ARG A 20 6.88 -43.05 -14.88
N ARG A 21 7.85 -42.39 -15.52
CA ARG A 21 8.66 -42.95 -16.62
C ARG A 21 10.14 -42.69 -16.37
N PRO A 22 10.79 -43.48 -15.49
CA PRO A 22 12.20 -43.26 -15.14
C PRO A 22 13.17 -43.39 -16.32
N ARG A 23 12.79 -44.18 -17.34
CA ARG A 23 13.60 -44.43 -18.54
C ARG A 23 13.43 -43.40 -19.65
N SER A 24 12.48 -42.47 -19.53
CA SER A 24 12.15 -41.50 -20.58
C SER A 24 11.83 -40.10 -20.02
N CYS A 25 12.50 -39.72 -18.94
CA CYS A 25 12.37 -38.39 -18.33
C CYS A 25 13.03 -37.31 -19.20
N GLY A 26 12.55 -36.06 -19.05
CA GLY A 26 13.12 -34.90 -19.73
C GLY A 26 14.54 -34.55 -19.28
N PRO A 27 15.09 -33.39 -19.67
CA PRO A 27 16.45 -32.99 -19.32
C PRO A 27 16.60 -32.91 -17.80
N LEU A 28 17.70 -33.48 -17.29
CA LEU A 28 18.01 -33.56 -15.87
C LEU A 28 19.39 -32.99 -15.58
N PRO A 29 19.60 -32.44 -14.38
CA PRO A 29 20.91 -32.00 -13.95
C PRO A 29 21.87 -33.19 -13.80
N GLN A 30 23.15 -32.94 -14.07
CA GLN A 30 24.21 -33.94 -13.96
C GLN A 30 24.31 -34.44 -12.51
N GLY A 31 24.29 -35.76 -12.31
CA GLY A 31 24.33 -36.39 -10.98
C GLY A 31 22.96 -36.67 -10.34
N ALA A 32 21.85 -36.24 -10.93
CA ALA A 32 20.52 -36.62 -10.46
C ALA A 32 20.14 -38.05 -10.89
N GLN A 33 19.71 -38.87 -9.94
CA GLN A 33 19.19 -40.21 -10.22
C GLN A 33 17.69 -40.16 -10.48
N VAL A 34 17.20 -40.94 -11.45
CA VAL A 34 15.76 -41.08 -11.70
C VAL A 34 15.32 -42.50 -11.46
N MET A 35 14.22 -42.64 -10.72
CA MET A 35 13.70 -43.92 -10.30
C MET A 35 12.17 -43.89 -10.20
N SER A 36 11.55 -45.03 -9.88
CA SER A 36 10.12 -45.08 -9.60
C SER A 36 9.79 -44.22 -8.37
N HIS A 37 8.53 -43.80 -8.24
CA HIS A 37 8.10 -43.04 -7.05
C HIS A 37 8.38 -43.80 -5.74
N THR A 38 8.19 -45.13 -5.72
CA THR A 38 8.46 -45.98 -4.56
C THR A 38 9.94 -46.02 -4.18
N ALA A 39 10.83 -46.20 -5.16
CA ALA A 39 12.27 -46.22 -4.92
C ALA A 39 12.77 -44.85 -4.44
N ALA A 40 12.25 -43.76 -5.03
CA ALA A 40 12.60 -42.40 -4.63
C ALA A 40 12.17 -42.12 -3.19
N ALA A 41 10.93 -42.48 -2.83
CA ALA A 41 10.42 -42.35 -1.48
C ALA A 41 11.29 -43.08 -0.45
N HIS A 42 11.73 -44.32 -0.73
CA HIS A 42 12.63 -45.07 0.15
C HIS A 42 13.96 -44.37 0.39
N SER A 43 14.56 -43.82 -0.66
CA SER A 43 15.91 -43.26 -0.65
C SER A 43 16.09 -41.95 0.14
N ALA A 44 15.00 -41.23 0.45
CA ALA A 44 15.05 -39.89 1.03
C ALA A 44 14.20 -39.76 2.30
N SER A 45 14.65 -38.95 3.26
CA SER A 45 13.86 -38.53 4.43
C SER A 45 13.05 -37.24 4.18
N LEU A 46 13.50 -36.43 3.22
CA LEU A 46 12.87 -35.17 2.81
C LEU A 46 12.43 -35.27 1.34
N VAL A 47 11.13 -35.24 1.09
CA VAL A 47 10.53 -35.46 -0.23
C VAL A 47 9.78 -34.21 -0.69
N PHE A 48 10.19 -33.64 -1.82
CA PHE A 48 9.52 -32.48 -2.42
C PHE A 48 8.41 -32.93 -3.38
N ILE A 49 7.18 -32.49 -3.12
CA ILE A 49 6.02 -32.82 -3.94
C ILE A 49 5.89 -31.80 -5.07
N CYS A 50 6.67 -31.99 -6.13
CA CYS A 50 6.72 -31.11 -7.31
C CYS A 50 5.65 -31.47 -8.36
N VAL A 51 4.44 -31.76 -7.91
CA VAL A 51 3.28 -32.08 -8.77
C VAL A 51 2.09 -31.19 -8.40
N HIS A 52 1.20 -30.95 -9.36
CA HIS A 52 -0.04 -30.22 -9.10
C HIS A 52 -1.02 -31.05 -8.25
N ARG A 53 -1.87 -30.36 -7.48
CA ARG A 53 -2.81 -30.97 -6.52
C ARG A 53 -3.70 -32.03 -7.16
N GLU A 54 -4.14 -31.82 -8.40
CA GLU A 54 -5.01 -32.72 -9.16
C GLU A 54 -4.39 -34.11 -9.34
N HIS A 55 -3.06 -34.21 -9.24
CA HIS A 55 -2.31 -35.44 -9.39
C HIS A 55 -1.88 -36.04 -8.05
N TYR A 56 -2.37 -35.55 -6.90
CA TYR A 56 -1.97 -36.10 -5.60
C TYR A 56 -2.45 -37.54 -5.37
N GLY A 57 -3.45 -38.02 -6.12
CA GLY A 57 -4.04 -39.36 -5.92
C GLY A 57 -3.02 -40.52 -5.98
N PHE A 58 -1.93 -40.41 -6.74
CA PHE A 58 -0.91 -41.49 -6.75
C PHE A 58 -0.16 -41.60 -5.42
N LEU A 59 -0.16 -40.55 -4.60
CA LEU A 59 0.54 -40.54 -3.31
C LEU A 59 -0.05 -41.55 -2.33
N GLU A 60 -1.35 -41.83 -2.41
CA GLU A 60 -2.01 -42.89 -1.62
C GLU A 60 -1.39 -44.26 -1.90
N THR A 61 -1.07 -44.55 -3.18
CA THR A 61 -0.47 -45.84 -3.58
C THR A 61 0.95 -46.05 -3.04
N ILE A 62 1.62 -44.97 -2.64
CA ILE A 62 2.98 -45.01 -2.07
C ILE A 62 3.01 -44.55 -0.60
N ALA A 63 1.85 -44.31 0.02
CA ALA A 63 1.75 -43.81 1.39
C ALA A 63 2.53 -44.65 2.43
N PRO A 64 2.56 -46.00 2.36
CA PRO A 64 3.37 -46.82 3.27
C PRO A 64 4.87 -46.52 3.21
N HIS A 65 5.35 -46.03 2.06
CA HIS A 65 6.75 -45.65 1.86
C HIS A 65 7.03 -44.20 2.27
N LEU A 66 6.01 -43.44 2.65
CA LEU A 66 6.12 -42.04 3.04
C LEU A 66 5.93 -41.83 4.56
N GLU A 67 5.62 -42.89 5.29
CA GLU A 67 5.47 -42.87 6.73
C GLU A 67 6.76 -42.44 7.44
N GLY A 68 6.64 -41.56 8.42
CA GLY A 68 7.77 -40.96 9.17
C GLY A 68 8.61 -39.96 8.37
N LYS A 69 8.30 -39.71 7.09
CA LYS A 69 9.07 -38.78 6.24
C LYS A 69 8.54 -37.35 6.30
N VAL A 70 9.35 -36.42 5.85
CA VAL A 70 8.96 -35.02 5.68
C VAL A 70 8.54 -34.77 4.23
N LEU A 71 7.29 -34.35 4.03
CA LEU A 71 6.76 -34.01 2.71
C LEU A 71 6.69 -32.49 2.56
N VAL A 72 7.37 -31.95 1.56
CA VAL A 72 7.36 -30.52 1.26
C VAL A 72 6.36 -30.23 0.16
N ASP A 73 5.27 -29.57 0.50
CA ASP A 73 4.28 -29.07 -0.46
C ASP A 73 4.74 -27.72 -1.02
N VAL A 74 5.05 -27.70 -2.32
CA VAL A 74 5.48 -26.52 -3.08
C VAL A 74 4.41 -26.00 -4.04
N SER A 75 3.19 -26.54 -3.99
CA SER A 75 2.13 -26.29 -4.97
C SER A 75 1.50 -24.90 -4.82
N ASN A 76 0.98 -24.35 -5.91
CA ASN A 76 0.09 -23.20 -5.91
C ASN A 76 -1.17 -23.55 -6.70
N ASN A 77 -2.31 -22.96 -6.32
CA ASN A 77 -3.54 -23.06 -7.10
C ASN A 77 -3.54 -22.03 -8.23
N LEU A 78 -4.34 -22.26 -9.29
CA LEU A 78 -4.47 -21.31 -10.40
C LEU A 78 -5.29 -20.06 -10.01
N LYS A 79 -6.21 -20.21 -9.06
CA LYS A 79 -7.05 -19.13 -8.55
C LYS A 79 -7.30 -19.29 -7.05
N LYS A 80 -7.63 -18.19 -6.40
CA LYS A 80 -8.03 -18.18 -5.00
C LYS A 80 -9.33 -19.00 -4.82
N ASP A 81 -9.46 -19.65 -3.67
CA ASP A 81 -10.69 -20.35 -3.25
C ASP A 81 -11.14 -21.44 -4.24
N MET A 82 -10.20 -22.03 -5.00
CA MET A 82 -10.48 -23.15 -5.91
C MET A 82 -10.89 -24.43 -5.16
N TYR A 83 -10.33 -24.65 -3.97
CA TYR A 83 -10.56 -25.82 -3.13
C TYR A 83 -10.97 -25.41 -1.70
N PRO A 84 -11.78 -26.21 -0.98
CA PRO A 84 -12.27 -25.86 0.35
C PRO A 84 -11.18 -25.87 1.43
N GLU A 85 -10.07 -26.58 1.22
CA GLU A 85 -8.93 -26.69 2.14
C GLU A 85 -7.60 -26.46 1.40
N ALA A 86 -6.56 -26.02 2.10
CA ALA A 86 -5.24 -25.77 1.49
C ALA A 86 -4.63 -27.09 0.96
N ASN A 87 -3.73 -26.98 -0.02
CA ASN A 87 -3.10 -28.16 -0.63
C ASN A 87 -2.27 -28.93 0.38
N ALA A 88 -1.55 -28.23 1.26
CA ALA A 88 -0.75 -28.88 2.28
C ALA A 88 -1.62 -29.59 3.34
N THR A 89 -2.79 -29.04 3.67
CA THR A 89 -3.75 -29.69 4.58
C THR A 89 -4.34 -30.94 3.94
N TYR A 90 -4.67 -30.88 2.64
CA TYR A 90 -5.13 -32.04 1.89
C TYR A 90 -4.05 -33.13 1.81
N LEU A 91 -2.80 -32.75 1.53
CA LEU A 91 -1.66 -33.65 1.52
C LEU A 91 -1.45 -34.33 2.89
N GLN A 92 -1.59 -33.57 3.98
CA GLN A 92 -1.48 -34.13 5.33
C GLN A 92 -2.59 -35.14 5.64
N ARG A 93 -3.79 -34.95 5.10
CA ARG A 93 -4.90 -35.91 5.22
C ARG A 93 -4.66 -37.16 4.37
N LEU A 94 -4.12 -37.00 3.16
CA LEU A 94 -3.79 -38.12 2.27
C LEU A 94 -2.72 -39.03 2.88
N ILE A 95 -1.76 -38.46 3.61
CA ILE A 95 -0.64 -39.21 4.21
C ILE A 95 -0.48 -38.81 5.68
N PRO A 96 -1.34 -39.32 6.59
CA PRO A 96 -1.32 -38.94 8.01
C PRO A 96 -0.02 -39.27 8.73
N GLY A 97 0.65 -40.35 8.30
CA GLY A 97 1.92 -40.81 8.89
C GLY A 97 3.14 -39.98 8.50
N ALA A 98 3.00 -38.99 7.62
CA ALA A 98 4.09 -38.11 7.19
C ALA A 98 3.96 -36.71 7.79
N ALA A 99 5.08 -36.03 7.98
CA ALA A 99 5.10 -34.64 8.44
C ALA A 99 5.06 -33.68 7.24
N VAL A 100 3.93 -33.02 7.01
CA VAL A 100 3.79 -32.06 5.90
C VAL A 100 4.29 -30.66 6.29
N VAL A 101 5.10 -30.08 5.40
CA VAL A 101 5.57 -28.70 5.49
C VAL A 101 5.22 -27.97 4.20
N LYS A 102 4.53 -26.83 4.30
CA LYS A 102 4.35 -25.91 3.16
C LYS A 102 5.59 -25.04 3.05
N GLY A 103 6.18 -24.93 1.87
CA GLY A 103 7.36 -24.09 1.64
C GLY A 103 7.67 -23.87 0.17
N LEU A 104 8.56 -22.92 -0.13
CA LEU A 104 9.14 -22.66 -1.47
C LEU A 104 8.16 -22.25 -2.60
N HIS A 105 6.86 -22.32 -2.39
CA HIS A 105 5.80 -21.94 -3.33
C HIS A 105 5.88 -20.47 -3.82
N THR A 106 6.60 -19.58 -3.12
CA THR A 106 6.84 -18.18 -3.55
C THR A 106 8.01 -18.02 -4.53
N LEU A 107 8.73 -19.09 -4.84
CA LEU A 107 9.83 -19.11 -5.79
C LEU A 107 9.33 -19.57 -7.16
N SER A 108 9.77 -18.89 -8.22
CA SER A 108 9.59 -19.38 -9.59
C SER A 108 10.74 -20.32 -9.96
N ALA A 109 10.44 -21.34 -10.78
CA ALA A 109 11.47 -22.26 -11.30
C ALA A 109 12.60 -21.50 -12.01
N TRP A 110 12.26 -20.44 -12.76
CA TRP A 110 13.23 -19.59 -13.44
C TRP A 110 14.19 -18.88 -12.47
N ALA A 111 13.70 -18.42 -11.30
CA ALA A 111 14.55 -17.75 -10.31
C ALA A 111 15.49 -18.74 -9.58
N LEU A 112 15.08 -20.01 -9.43
CA LEU A 112 15.97 -21.04 -8.89
C LEU A 112 17.08 -21.41 -9.87
N GLN A 113 16.80 -21.40 -11.18
CA GLN A 113 17.77 -21.77 -12.21
C GLN A 113 18.81 -20.67 -12.51
N ASN A 114 18.40 -19.41 -12.56
CA ASN A 114 19.25 -18.29 -13.00
C ASN A 114 19.95 -17.55 -11.84
N GLY A 115 19.88 -18.12 -10.63
CA GLY A 115 20.41 -17.49 -9.42
C GLY A 115 19.33 -16.72 -8.66
N LEU A 116 19.28 -17.00 -7.36
CA LEU A 116 18.37 -16.33 -6.45
C LEU A 116 18.87 -14.90 -6.19
N LEU A 117 17.94 -13.94 -6.17
CA LEU A 117 18.24 -12.63 -5.56
C LEU A 117 18.64 -12.89 -4.09
N ALA A 118 19.87 -12.54 -3.72
CA ALA A 118 20.37 -12.74 -2.36
C ALA A 118 19.38 -12.19 -1.32
N GLY A 119 19.06 -12.97 -0.29
CA GLY A 119 18.13 -12.57 0.76
C GLY A 119 16.64 -12.67 0.41
N LYS A 120 16.27 -13.41 -0.65
CA LYS A 120 14.85 -13.66 -0.95
C LYS A 120 14.19 -14.44 0.19
N GLN A 121 13.15 -13.85 0.76
CA GLN A 121 12.40 -14.45 1.86
C GLN A 121 11.46 -15.54 1.34
N VAL A 122 11.50 -16.71 1.96
CA VAL A 122 10.55 -17.81 1.75
C VAL A 122 9.75 -18.07 3.02
N TYR A 123 8.46 -18.33 2.85
CA TYR A 123 7.56 -18.65 3.95
C TYR A 123 7.45 -20.15 4.13
N LEU A 124 7.38 -20.57 5.39
CA LEU A 124 7.31 -21.96 5.78
C LEU A 124 6.28 -22.16 6.88
N CYS A 125 5.49 -23.22 6.83
CA CYS A 125 4.60 -23.60 7.94
C CYS A 125 4.37 -25.12 7.98
N GLY A 126 4.04 -25.65 9.15
CA GLY A 126 3.89 -27.09 9.39
C GLY A 126 3.76 -27.43 10.87
N ASN A 127 3.22 -28.60 11.19
CA ASN A 127 2.92 -28.98 12.57
C ASN A 127 4.11 -29.58 13.33
N SER A 128 5.07 -30.21 12.63
CA SER A 128 6.28 -30.76 13.25
C SER A 128 7.41 -29.72 13.25
N GLY A 129 7.96 -29.40 14.42
CA GLY A 129 9.11 -28.51 14.56
C GLY A 129 10.36 -29.04 13.87
N GLU A 130 10.63 -30.34 14.01
CA GLU A 130 11.79 -31.02 13.40
C GLU A 130 11.70 -31.00 11.87
N ALA A 131 10.53 -31.30 11.31
CA ALA A 131 10.28 -31.25 9.87
C ALA A 131 10.49 -29.83 9.31
N LYS A 132 9.96 -28.82 10.01
CA LYS A 132 10.16 -27.41 9.66
C LYS A 132 11.63 -27.01 9.70
N GLN A 133 12.38 -27.43 10.72
CA GLN A 133 13.81 -27.17 10.83
C GLN A 133 14.61 -27.83 9.70
N ALA A 134 14.29 -29.07 9.32
CA ALA A 134 14.95 -29.75 8.21
C ALA A 134 14.78 -29.00 6.88
N VAL A 135 13.55 -28.55 6.58
CA VAL A 135 13.25 -27.76 5.38
C VAL A 135 13.92 -26.39 5.45
N ALA A 136 13.90 -25.74 6.63
CA ALA A 136 14.51 -24.44 6.81
C ALA A 136 16.04 -24.50 6.63
N ALA A 137 16.71 -25.50 7.19
CA ALA A 137 18.15 -25.71 7.04
C ALA A 137 18.54 -25.90 5.57
N MET A 138 17.77 -26.70 4.83
CA MET A 138 17.96 -26.89 3.39
C MET A 138 17.80 -25.58 2.62
N ALA A 139 16.72 -24.84 2.86
CA ALA A 139 16.48 -23.56 2.19
C ALA A 139 17.58 -22.51 2.51
N THR A 140 18.08 -22.48 3.74
CA THR A 140 19.21 -21.61 4.12
C THR A 140 20.49 -21.98 3.37
N LYS A 141 20.78 -23.28 3.16
CA LYS A 141 21.92 -23.69 2.33
C LYS A 141 21.79 -23.30 0.86
N LEU A 142 20.56 -23.13 0.36
CA LEU A 142 20.29 -22.54 -0.96
C LEU A 142 20.43 -21.00 -0.98
N GLY A 143 20.84 -20.37 0.14
CA GLY A 143 20.97 -18.91 0.24
C GLY A 143 19.66 -18.17 0.45
N LEU A 144 18.58 -18.88 0.83
CA LEU A 144 17.27 -18.29 1.10
C LEU A 144 17.14 -17.87 2.56
N THR A 145 16.33 -16.83 2.82
CA THR A 145 15.96 -16.45 4.19
C THR A 145 14.60 -17.04 4.52
N VAL A 146 14.54 -17.93 5.52
CA VAL A 146 13.30 -18.63 5.88
C VAL A 146 12.56 -17.89 6.98
N LEU A 147 11.25 -17.69 6.80
CA LEU A 147 10.35 -17.19 7.83
C LEU A 147 9.29 -18.23 8.16
N ASP A 148 9.33 -18.74 9.40
CA ASP A 148 8.32 -19.66 9.92
C ASP A 148 7.02 -18.91 10.26
N ARG A 149 5.90 -19.37 9.69
CA ARG A 149 4.55 -18.83 9.85
C ARG A 149 3.70 -19.66 10.81
N GLY A 150 4.29 -20.62 11.52
CA GLY A 150 3.64 -21.41 12.55
C GLY A 150 3.17 -22.78 12.05
N SER A 151 1.95 -23.14 12.42
CA SER A 151 1.37 -24.45 12.14
C SER A 151 0.80 -24.54 10.72
N LEU A 152 0.36 -25.74 10.33
CA LEU A 152 -0.19 -25.99 8.99
C LEU A 152 -1.49 -25.18 8.70
N SER A 153 -2.13 -24.60 9.73
CA SER A 153 -3.30 -23.73 9.53
C SER A 153 -2.98 -22.47 8.73
N ALA A 154 -1.72 -22.01 8.73
CA ALA A 154 -1.28 -20.87 7.94
C ALA A 154 -1.16 -21.19 6.43
N ALA A 155 -1.16 -22.47 6.03
CA ALA A 155 -0.88 -22.90 4.65
C ALA A 155 -1.77 -22.23 3.61
N ARG A 156 -3.03 -21.96 3.94
CA ARG A 156 -3.96 -21.23 3.06
C ARG A 156 -3.49 -19.81 2.77
N GLU A 157 -3.07 -19.08 3.80
CA GLU A 157 -2.57 -17.71 3.62
C GLU A 157 -1.30 -17.70 2.75
N LEU A 158 -0.43 -18.68 2.94
CA LEU A 158 0.77 -18.87 2.14
C LEU A 158 0.41 -19.14 0.66
N GLU A 159 -0.47 -20.10 0.37
CA GLU A 159 -0.92 -20.42 -0.99
C GLU A 159 -1.59 -19.26 -1.71
N ASP A 160 -2.33 -18.43 -0.98
CA ASP A 160 -2.95 -17.23 -1.52
C ASP A 160 -1.92 -16.14 -1.87
N TYR A 161 -0.75 -16.13 -1.22
CA TYR A 161 0.18 -15.00 -1.28
C TYR A 161 0.66 -14.67 -2.70
N PRO A 162 1.13 -15.64 -3.52
CA PRO A 162 1.54 -15.38 -4.91
C PRO A 162 0.39 -14.94 -5.82
N LEU A 163 -0.87 -15.26 -5.47
CA LEU A 163 -2.05 -14.97 -6.28
C LEU A 163 -2.58 -13.54 -6.07
N ARG A 164 -2.14 -12.87 -5.01
CA ARG A 164 -2.60 -11.52 -4.65
C ARG A 164 -1.80 -10.46 -5.40
N LEU A 165 -2.44 -9.79 -6.36
CA LEU A 165 -1.89 -8.57 -6.98
C LEU A 165 -2.37 -7.31 -6.24
N PHE A 166 -1.44 -6.68 -5.51
CA PHE A 166 -1.58 -5.41 -4.79
C PHE A 166 -2.94 -5.19 -4.09
N PRO A 167 -3.40 -6.11 -3.21
CA PRO A 167 -4.76 -6.06 -2.65
C PRO A 167 -5.05 -4.75 -1.90
N GLU A 168 -4.10 -4.29 -1.07
CA GLU A 168 -4.24 -3.07 -0.26
C GLU A 168 -4.18 -1.77 -1.08
N TRP A 169 -3.69 -1.82 -2.32
CA TRP A 169 -3.59 -0.65 -3.20
C TRP A 169 -4.85 -0.41 -4.04
N ARG A 170 -5.73 -1.41 -4.17
CA ARG A 170 -6.91 -1.33 -5.05
C ARG A 170 -7.82 -0.15 -4.71
N LEU A 171 -8.17 0.00 -3.42
CA LEU A 171 -9.04 1.08 -2.98
C LEU A 171 -8.38 2.46 -3.13
N PRO A 172 -7.15 2.71 -2.61
CA PRO A 172 -6.43 3.96 -2.83
C PRO A 172 -6.29 4.35 -4.31
N LEU A 173 -5.95 3.40 -5.18
CA LEU A 173 -5.81 3.68 -6.62
C LEU A 173 -7.17 4.01 -7.28
N ARG A 174 -8.24 3.30 -6.94
CA ARG A 174 -9.59 3.62 -7.45
C ARG A 174 -10.04 5.01 -7.03
N VAL A 175 -9.83 5.37 -5.75
CA VAL A 175 -10.16 6.70 -5.23
C VAL A 175 -9.31 7.77 -5.93
N ALA A 176 -8.01 7.56 -6.07
CA ALA A 176 -7.13 8.50 -6.74
C ALA A 176 -7.49 8.70 -8.22
N VAL A 177 -7.80 7.63 -8.96
CA VAL A 177 -8.25 7.71 -10.36
C VAL A 177 -9.57 8.46 -10.46
N GLY A 178 -10.55 8.13 -9.60
CA GLY A 178 -11.84 8.81 -9.56
C GLY A 178 -11.72 10.31 -9.26
N LEU A 179 -10.93 10.68 -8.25
CA LEU A 179 -10.67 12.09 -7.90
C LEU A 179 -9.93 12.82 -9.03
N THR A 180 -8.92 12.18 -9.63
CA THR A 180 -8.15 12.75 -10.74
C THR A 180 -9.04 13.02 -11.94
N ALA A 181 -9.87 12.06 -12.33
CA ALA A 181 -10.81 12.22 -13.44
C ALA A 181 -11.82 13.33 -13.16
N PHE A 182 -12.44 13.33 -11.97
CA PHE A 182 -13.40 14.37 -11.57
C PHE A 182 -12.79 15.77 -11.66
N PHE A 183 -11.65 16.00 -11.00
CA PHE A 183 -11.01 17.32 -10.99
C PHE A 183 -10.41 17.70 -12.34
N PHE A 184 -9.97 16.73 -13.13
CA PHE A 184 -9.52 16.97 -14.50
C PHE A 184 -10.66 17.55 -15.35
N PHE A 185 -11.82 16.88 -15.41
CA PHE A 185 -12.96 17.36 -16.19
C PHE A 185 -13.52 18.67 -15.63
N TYR A 186 -13.62 18.80 -14.31
CA TYR A 186 -14.05 20.04 -13.66
C TYR A 186 -13.19 21.24 -14.07
N LEU A 187 -11.86 21.09 -13.99
CA LEU A 187 -10.93 22.15 -14.35
C LEU A 187 -10.83 22.35 -15.86
N LEU A 188 -11.02 21.31 -16.67
CA LEU A 188 -11.05 21.41 -18.13
C LEU A 188 -12.21 22.31 -18.57
N ILE A 189 -13.41 22.03 -18.06
CA ILE A 189 -14.61 22.83 -18.32
C ILE A 189 -14.37 24.28 -17.86
N ARG A 190 -13.88 24.45 -16.63
CA ARG A 190 -13.75 25.77 -16.01
C ARG A 190 -12.60 26.62 -16.57
N ASP A 191 -11.46 26.04 -16.92
CA ASP A 191 -10.26 26.79 -17.31
C ASP A 191 -9.98 26.84 -18.81
N VAL A 192 -10.45 25.85 -19.57
CA VAL A 192 -10.25 25.74 -21.01
C VAL A 192 -11.55 26.02 -21.76
N VAL A 193 -12.61 25.24 -21.51
CA VAL A 193 -13.89 25.37 -22.23
C VAL A 193 -14.52 26.74 -22.01
N TYR A 194 -14.60 27.21 -20.77
CA TYR A 194 -15.07 28.57 -20.46
C TYR A 194 -14.29 29.66 -21.21
N SER A 195 -12.96 29.52 -21.32
CA SER A 195 -12.13 30.51 -22.03
C SER A 195 -12.39 30.51 -23.53
N TYR A 196 -12.72 29.36 -24.09
CA TYR A 196 -13.06 29.22 -25.49
C TYR A 196 -14.45 29.81 -25.76
N VAL A 197 -15.46 29.41 -24.98
CA VAL A 197 -16.87 29.81 -25.17
C VAL A 197 -17.09 31.30 -24.90
N GLU A 198 -16.67 31.81 -23.74
CA GLU A 198 -17.01 33.17 -23.31
C GLU A 198 -16.04 34.23 -23.84
N ARG A 199 -14.81 33.84 -24.22
CA ARG A 199 -13.75 34.79 -24.58
C ARG A 199 -13.17 34.57 -25.98
N GLY A 200 -13.60 33.54 -26.70
CA GLY A 200 -13.07 33.18 -28.01
C GLY A 200 -11.56 32.87 -28.02
N LYS A 201 -10.97 32.51 -26.86
CA LYS A 201 -9.52 32.32 -26.72
C LYS A 201 -9.17 30.86 -26.56
N ASP A 202 -8.42 30.32 -27.52
CA ASP A 202 -7.81 29.00 -27.38
C ASP A 202 -6.73 29.02 -26.29
N THR A 203 -6.95 28.23 -25.24
CA THR A 203 -5.96 27.99 -24.18
C THR A 203 -5.79 26.51 -23.86
N SER A 204 -6.04 25.65 -24.85
CA SER A 204 -5.90 24.19 -24.79
C SER A 204 -4.53 23.73 -24.31
N PHE A 205 -3.46 24.46 -24.64
CA PHE A 205 -2.09 24.18 -24.16
C PHE A 205 -1.97 24.10 -22.62
N LYS A 206 -2.91 24.70 -21.87
CA LYS A 206 -2.93 24.63 -20.40
C LYS A 206 -3.16 23.21 -19.88
N ILE A 207 -3.81 22.34 -20.66
CA ILE A 207 -4.13 20.95 -20.29
C ILE A 207 -2.86 20.21 -19.86
N MET A 208 -1.77 20.34 -20.61
CA MET A 208 -0.55 19.56 -20.42
C MET A 208 0.16 19.82 -19.08
N VAL A 209 0.21 21.07 -18.62
CA VAL A 209 1.01 21.43 -17.43
C VAL A 209 0.21 22.19 -16.40
N SER A 210 -0.51 23.25 -16.79
CA SER A 210 -1.20 24.11 -15.82
C SER A 210 -2.42 23.46 -15.20
N LEU A 211 -3.16 22.68 -15.97
CA LEU A 211 -4.31 21.92 -15.48
C LEU A 211 -3.84 20.72 -14.67
N ALA A 212 -2.90 19.93 -15.20
CA ALA A 212 -2.29 18.79 -14.50
C ALA A 212 -1.74 19.21 -13.12
N ASN A 213 -0.97 20.31 -13.04
CA ASN A 213 -0.41 20.79 -11.77
C ASN A 213 -1.49 21.11 -10.72
N LYS A 214 -2.63 21.68 -11.14
CA LYS A 214 -3.77 21.93 -10.25
C LYS A 214 -4.43 20.64 -9.80
N VAL A 215 -4.62 19.67 -10.70
CA VAL A 215 -5.21 18.38 -10.34
C VAL A 215 -4.33 17.65 -9.33
N PHE A 216 -3.00 17.63 -9.55
CA PHE A 216 -2.07 16.93 -8.66
C PHE A 216 -2.05 17.51 -7.25
N SER A 217 -2.03 18.83 -7.09
CA SER A 217 -2.08 19.44 -5.76
C SER A 217 -3.40 19.15 -5.04
N ILE A 218 -4.52 19.24 -5.76
CA ILE A 218 -5.86 18.96 -5.22
C ILE A 218 -5.98 17.50 -4.76
N VAL A 219 -5.62 16.56 -5.63
CA VAL A 219 -5.74 15.12 -5.35
C VAL A 219 -4.80 14.73 -4.20
N SER A 220 -3.58 15.26 -4.17
CA SER A 220 -2.63 15.04 -3.06
C SER A 220 -3.21 15.45 -1.71
N LEU A 221 -3.77 16.66 -1.62
CA LEU A 221 -4.30 17.19 -0.36
C LEU A 221 -5.53 16.42 0.12
N ILE A 222 -6.45 16.08 -0.80
CA ILE A 222 -7.64 15.29 -0.45
C ILE A 222 -7.22 13.88 -0.01
N MET A 223 -6.34 13.21 -0.74
CA MET A 223 -5.86 11.87 -0.39
C MET A 223 -5.12 11.85 0.96
N LEU A 224 -4.31 12.89 1.26
CA LEU A 224 -3.70 13.05 2.58
C LEU A 224 -4.76 13.15 3.68
N SER A 225 -5.82 13.93 3.42
CA SER A 225 -6.94 14.08 4.36
C SER A 225 -7.66 12.76 4.60
N LEU A 226 -7.89 11.98 3.54
CA LEU A 226 -8.50 10.65 3.60
C LEU A 226 -7.62 9.60 4.31
N CYS A 227 -6.31 9.85 4.47
CA CYS A 227 -5.45 9.03 5.32
C CYS A 227 -5.77 9.22 6.82
N TYR A 228 -6.07 10.45 7.24
CA TYR A 228 -6.29 10.79 8.65
C TYR A 228 -7.77 10.72 9.09
N LEU A 229 -8.70 10.96 8.18
CA LEU A 229 -10.15 10.91 8.44
C LEU A 229 -10.65 9.62 9.11
N PRO A 230 -10.27 8.38 8.68
CA PRO A 230 -10.80 7.16 9.31
C PRO A 230 -10.38 7.03 10.78
N GLY A 231 -9.21 7.57 11.16
CA GLY A 231 -8.78 7.60 12.56
C GLY A 231 -9.66 8.51 13.44
N ILE A 232 -10.17 9.59 12.87
CA ILE A 232 -11.12 10.50 13.53
C ILE A 232 -12.49 9.82 13.65
N ILE A 233 -12.99 9.21 12.57
CA ILE A 233 -14.26 8.46 12.58
C ILE A 233 -14.21 7.34 13.62
N ALA A 234 -13.10 6.58 13.66
CA ALA A 234 -12.90 5.53 14.66
C ALA A 234 -12.94 6.06 16.09
N ALA A 235 -12.35 7.23 16.35
CA ALA A 235 -12.39 7.87 17.67
C ALA A 235 -13.82 8.32 18.05
N ILE A 236 -14.56 8.89 17.09
CA ILE A 236 -15.98 9.27 17.30
C ILE A 236 -16.82 8.02 17.58
N LEU A 237 -16.63 6.93 16.84
CA LEU A 237 -17.33 5.66 17.09
C LEU A 237 -16.98 5.06 18.46
N GLN A 238 -15.72 5.14 18.90
CA GLN A 238 -15.31 4.71 20.24
C GLN A 238 -16.00 5.54 21.33
N LEU A 239 -16.09 6.86 21.15
CA LEU A 239 -16.79 7.75 22.09
C LEU A 239 -18.30 7.50 22.13
N TYR A 240 -18.91 7.25 20.96
CA TYR A 240 -20.33 6.94 20.83
C TYR A 240 -20.67 5.60 21.50
N ARG A 241 -19.90 4.54 21.19
CA ARG A 241 -20.10 3.19 21.76
C ARG A 241 -19.68 3.11 23.23
N GLY A 242 -18.81 4.01 23.69
CA GLY A 242 -18.29 4.04 25.05
C GLY A 242 -17.38 2.85 25.39
N THR A 243 -16.84 2.15 24.39
CA THR A 243 -15.98 0.96 24.57
C THR A 243 -15.03 0.81 23.40
N LYS A 244 -13.86 0.20 23.63
CA LYS A 244 -12.88 -0.14 22.56
C LYS A 244 -13.02 -1.57 22.04
N TYR A 245 -13.79 -2.41 22.72
CA TYR A 245 -13.87 -3.85 22.44
C TYR A 245 -14.84 -4.21 21.30
N SER A 246 -15.65 -3.25 20.87
CA SER A 246 -16.55 -3.42 19.74
C SER A 246 -15.79 -3.32 18.42
N GLN A 247 -15.96 -4.32 17.55
CA GLN A 247 -15.34 -4.34 16.22
C GLN A 247 -15.84 -3.17 15.35
N PHE A 248 -14.94 -2.56 14.59
CA PHE A 248 -15.33 -1.53 13.62
C PHE A 248 -16.10 -2.15 12.45
N PRO A 249 -17.02 -1.39 11.82
CA PRO A 249 -17.65 -1.83 10.57
C PRO A 249 -16.60 -2.17 9.50
N ASP A 250 -16.87 -3.17 8.66
CA ASP A 250 -15.90 -3.71 7.70
C ASP A 250 -15.34 -2.66 6.72
N TRP A 251 -16.17 -1.70 6.31
CA TRP A 251 -15.76 -0.59 5.44
C TRP A 251 -14.70 0.30 6.10
N LEU A 252 -14.85 0.57 7.40
CA LEU A 252 -13.91 1.39 8.16
C LEU A 252 -12.63 0.61 8.46
N ASN A 253 -12.76 -0.67 8.78
CA ASN A 253 -11.61 -1.55 8.98
C ASN A 253 -10.76 -1.66 7.70
N SER A 254 -11.40 -1.91 6.57
CA SER A 254 -10.74 -1.97 5.25
C SER A 254 -10.03 -0.65 4.91
N TRP A 255 -10.66 0.49 5.21
CA TRP A 255 -10.05 1.81 5.00
C TRP A 255 -8.87 2.07 5.96
N MET A 256 -8.97 1.66 7.23
CA MET A 256 -7.90 1.79 8.21
C MET A 256 -6.63 1.01 7.81
N LEU A 257 -6.80 -0.15 7.17
CA LEU A 257 -5.70 -0.98 6.66
C LEU A 257 -4.97 -0.34 5.47
N CYS A 258 -5.69 0.38 4.59
CA CYS A 258 -5.08 0.98 3.40
C CYS A 258 -4.54 2.42 3.61
N ARG A 259 -4.45 2.91 4.85
CA ARG A 259 -3.97 4.27 5.15
C ARG A 259 -2.55 4.53 4.64
N LYS A 260 -1.66 3.53 4.79
CA LYS A 260 -0.29 3.61 4.26
C LYS A 260 -0.29 3.88 2.76
N GLN A 261 -1.07 3.11 2.01
CA GLN A 261 -1.17 3.21 0.56
C GLN A 261 -1.82 4.53 0.13
N MET A 262 -2.86 4.99 0.85
CA MET A 262 -3.44 6.33 0.63
C MET A 262 -2.37 7.43 0.76
N GLY A 263 -1.60 7.42 1.86
CA GLY A 263 -0.54 8.39 2.10
C GLY A 263 0.58 8.36 1.04
N LEU A 264 0.98 7.16 0.59
CA LEU A 264 2.00 7.01 -0.45
C LEU A 264 1.53 7.50 -1.83
N VAL A 265 0.29 7.21 -2.22
CA VAL A 265 -0.29 7.75 -3.47
C VAL A 265 -0.38 9.27 -3.39
N ALA A 266 -0.82 9.79 -2.24
CA ALA A 266 -0.94 11.21 -1.99
C ALA A 266 0.44 11.93 -2.05
N LEU A 267 1.50 11.31 -1.52
CA LEU A 267 2.89 11.77 -1.67
C LEU A 267 3.34 11.77 -3.14
N GLY A 268 2.99 10.72 -3.92
CA GLY A 268 3.29 10.68 -5.35
C GLY A 268 2.71 11.88 -6.12
N PHE A 269 1.46 12.25 -5.84
CA PHE A 269 0.85 13.45 -6.39
C PHE A 269 1.50 14.75 -5.89
N ALA A 270 1.93 14.81 -4.62
CA ALA A 270 2.67 15.95 -4.08
C ALA A 270 4.01 16.13 -4.82
N PHE A 271 4.71 15.03 -5.12
CA PHE A 271 5.97 15.03 -5.84
C PHE A 271 5.78 15.54 -7.28
N LEU A 272 4.74 15.07 -7.97
CA LEU A 272 4.38 15.59 -9.29
C LEU A 272 4.04 17.10 -9.23
N HIS A 273 3.25 17.52 -8.24
CA HIS A 273 2.94 18.94 -8.04
C HIS A 273 4.21 19.79 -7.82
N ALA A 274 5.15 19.32 -7.01
CA ALA A 274 6.41 20.01 -6.77
C ALA A 274 7.22 20.17 -8.08
N ILE A 275 7.41 19.08 -8.84
CA ILE A 275 8.13 19.12 -10.12
C ILE A 275 7.45 20.08 -11.11
N TYR A 276 6.13 19.94 -11.28
CA TYR A 276 5.37 20.79 -12.22
C TYR A 276 5.40 22.27 -11.83
N THR A 277 5.58 22.56 -10.54
CA THR A 277 5.72 23.94 -10.03
C THR A 277 7.12 24.47 -10.27
N LEU A 278 8.17 23.67 -10.04
CA LEU A 278 9.57 24.07 -10.27
C LEU A 278 9.88 24.36 -11.74
N ILE A 279 9.21 23.70 -12.69
CA ILE A 279 9.41 23.96 -14.12
C ILE A 279 8.69 25.23 -14.63
N ILE A 280 7.84 25.87 -13.83
CA ILE A 280 7.03 27.03 -14.26
C ILE A 280 7.87 28.13 -14.94
N PRO A 281 9.01 28.59 -14.37
CA PRO A 281 9.79 29.69 -14.96
C PRO A 281 10.38 29.36 -16.33
N ILE A 282 10.62 28.08 -16.63
CA ILE A 282 11.23 27.64 -17.90
C ILE A 282 10.20 27.67 -19.04
N ARG A 283 8.91 27.56 -18.74
CA ARG A 283 7.82 27.45 -19.72
C ARG A 283 7.71 28.69 -20.59
N TYR A 284 7.52 28.47 -21.90
CA TYR A 284 7.30 29.53 -22.89
C TYR A 284 6.23 30.55 -22.45
N THR A 285 5.11 30.07 -21.91
CA THR A 285 3.99 30.92 -21.48
C THR A 285 4.35 31.82 -20.30
N ALA A 286 5.18 31.33 -19.36
CA ALA A 286 5.62 32.13 -18.23
C ALA A 286 6.59 33.22 -18.68
N LYS A 287 7.57 32.85 -19.52
CA LYS A 287 8.52 33.80 -20.14
C LYS A 287 7.80 34.88 -20.95
N ARG A 288 6.86 34.48 -21.82
CA ARG A 288 6.07 35.42 -22.63
C ARG A 288 5.23 36.37 -21.77
N ASN A 289 4.59 35.86 -20.71
CA ASN A 289 3.79 36.70 -19.82
C ASN A 289 4.65 37.74 -19.08
N LEU A 290 5.85 37.34 -18.63
CA LEU A 290 6.80 38.27 -18.02
C LEU A 290 7.24 39.36 -19.00
N ILE A 291 7.65 38.98 -20.22
CA ILE A 291 8.04 39.93 -21.27
C ILE A 291 6.87 40.87 -21.60
N SER A 292 5.66 40.34 -21.77
CA SER A 292 4.47 41.14 -22.05
C SER A 292 4.12 42.11 -20.92
N LEU A 293 4.40 41.76 -19.66
CA LEU A 293 4.17 42.65 -18.53
C LEU A 293 5.14 43.84 -18.57
N VAL A 294 6.42 43.57 -18.79
CA VAL A 294 7.47 44.60 -18.91
C VAL A 294 7.17 45.55 -20.08
N LEU A 295 6.79 45.01 -21.24
CA LEU A 295 6.48 45.83 -22.43
C LEU A 295 5.22 46.69 -22.25
N LYS A 296 4.20 46.20 -21.51
CA LYS A 296 2.94 46.94 -21.31
C LYS A 296 3.07 48.11 -20.36
N GLU A 297 3.96 48.04 -19.37
CA GLU A 297 4.05 49.10 -18.37
C GLU A 297 4.78 50.35 -18.89
N ASN A 298 5.57 50.26 -19.98
CA ASN A 298 6.28 51.37 -20.67
C ASN A 298 6.75 52.51 -19.74
N LYS A 299 7.20 52.17 -18.53
CA LYS A 299 7.52 53.09 -17.46
C LYS A 299 8.96 52.89 -17.06
N THR A 300 9.70 53.99 -17.08
CA THR A 300 11.05 54.16 -16.51
C THR A 300 11.04 54.24 -14.98
N THR A 301 9.87 54.11 -14.34
CA THR A 301 9.73 54.10 -12.87
C THR A 301 10.00 52.70 -12.30
N PRO A 302 10.69 52.59 -11.15
CA PRO A 302 10.88 51.30 -10.49
C PRO A 302 9.52 50.65 -10.21
N PHE A 303 9.40 49.34 -10.46
CA PHE A 303 8.22 48.56 -10.05
C PHE A 303 7.92 48.85 -8.58
N PHE A 304 6.74 49.41 -8.27
CA PHE A 304 6.33 49.63 -6.88
C PHE A 304 6.34 48.29 -6.14
N PHE A 305 7.21 48.17 -5.13
CA PHE A 305 7.34 46.94 -4.36
C PHE A 305 6.18 46.82 -3.37
N ASP A 306 5.26 45.91 -3.65
CA ASP A 306 4.12 45.62 -2.79
C ASP A 306 4.52 44.61 -1.70
N ASN A 307 4.88 45.13 -0.53
CA ASN A 307 5.23 44.35 0.66
C ASN A 307 4.17 43.28 1.00
N THR A 308 2.88 43.58 0.79
CA THR A 308 1.80 42.62 1.12
C THR A 308 1.82 41.42 0.18
N LYS A 309 2.04 41.64 -1.11
CA LYS A 309 2.18 40.56 -2.09
C LYS A 309 3.45 39.74 -1.88
N ALA A 310 4.55 40.39 -1.49
CA ALA A 310 5.79 39.70 -1.15
C ALA A 310 5.57 38.73 0.02
N TRP A 311 5.04 39.21 1.15
CA TRP A 311 4.70 38.37 2.30
C TRP A 311 3.77 37.21 1.96
N GLY A 312 2.70 37.48 1.22
CA GLY A 312 1.74 36.42 0.83
C GLY A 312 2.37 35.35 -0.07
N THR A 313 3.24 35.75 -1.00
CA THR A 313 3.89 34.84 -1.94
C THR A 313 4.98 34.01 -1.27
N ASP A 314 5.83 34.64 -0.46
CA ASP A 314 6.92 33.94 0.24
C ASP A 314 6.38 33.01 1.30
N SER A 315 5.34 33.41 2.03
CA SER A 315 4.65 32.53 2.99
C SER A 315 4.02 31.31 2.30
N PHE A 316 3.40 31.51 1.13
CA PHE A 316 2.84 30.42 0.33
C PHE A 316 3.92 29.40 -0.05
N TYR A 317 5.07 29.84 -0.54
CA TYR A 317 6.16 28.95 -0.92
C TYR A 317 6.81 28.28 0.29
N ALA A 318 7.07 29.02 1.37
CA ALA A 318 7.66 28.48 2.60
C ALA A 318 6.81 27.35 3.20
N LEU A 319 5.50 27.54 3.31
CA LEU A 319 4.60 26.48 3.77
C LEU A 319 4.54 25.29 2.82
N GLY A 320 4.59 25.54 1.50
CA GLY A 320 4.64 24.46 0.50
C GLY A 320 5.89 23.60 0.65
N ILE A 321 7.05 24.22 0.80
CA ILE A 321 8.34 23.54 0.98
C ILE A 321 8.36 22.76 2.30
N LEU A 322 7.98 23.40 3.41
CA LEU A 322 7.95 22.75 4.72
C LEU A 322 6.96 21.59 4.77
N GLY A 323 5.76 21.78 4.22
CA GLY A 323 4.74 20.73 4.12
C GLY A 323 5.25 19.55 3.29
N PHE A 324 5.87 19.81 2.14
CA PHE A 324 6.44 18.76 1.29
C PHE A 324 7.59 18.02 1.96
N PHE A 325 8.47 18.72 2.68
CA PHE A 325 9.54 18.09 3.47
C PHE A 325 8.99 17.10 4.50
N LEU A 326 7.99 17.50 5.28
CA LEU A 326 7.35 16.59 6.24
C LEU A 326 6.65 15.42 5.53
N TYR A 327 6.04 15.67 4.37
CA TYR A 327 5.45 14.62 3.55
C TYR A 327 6.46 13.54 3.14
N VAL A 328 7.64 13.97 2.68
CA VAL A 328 8.74 13.06 2.33
C VAL A 328 9.21 12.28 3.55
N LEU A 329 9.30 12.92 4.72
CA LEU A 329 9.64 12.24 5.98
C LEU A 329 8.62 11.13 6.34
N LEU A 330 7.32 11.38 6.16
CA LEU A 330 6.27 10.36 6.33
C LEU A 330 6.44 9.20 5.33
N GLY A 331 6.85 9.50 4.09
CA GLY A 331 7.14 8.52 3.06
C GLY A 331 8.35 7.64 3.40
N ILE A 332 9.46 8.24 3.83
CA ILE A 332 10.69 7.53 4.21
C ILE A 332 10.42 6.57 5.36
N THR A 333 9.69 7.01 6.38
CA THR A 333 9.32 6.15 7.53
C THR A 333 8.29 5.07 7.20
N SER A 334 7.70 5.10 6.00
CA SER A 334 6.83 4.03 5.49
C SER A 334 7.61 2.88 4.82
N LEU A 335 8.92 3.05 4.59
CA LEU A 335 9.79 1.97 4.13
C LEU A 335 9.93 0.91 5.21
N PRO A 336 9.79 -0.40 4.90
CA PRO A 336 9.86 -1.45 5.92
C PRO A 336 11.18 -1.46 6.72
N SER A 337 12.31 -1.13 6.08
CA SER A 337 13.63 -1.06 6.73
C SER A 337 13.73 0.05 7.78
N VAL A 338 13.12 1.21 7.52
CA VAL A 338 13.12 2.35 8.44
C VAL A 338 12.02 2.20 9.48
N GLY A 339 10.81 1.85 9.06
CA GLY A 339 9.68 1.65 9.98
C GLY A 339 9.92 0.52 10.97
N GLY A 340 10.64 -0.53 10.54
CA GLY A 340 11.02 -1.66 11.40
C GLY A 340 12.12 -1.35 12.42
N SER A 341 12.88 -0.27 12.25
CA SER A 341 13.92 0.15 13.21
C SER A 341 13.42 1.13 14.26
N LEU A 342 12.20 1.66 14.12
CA LEU A 342 11.61 2.64 15.04
C LEU A 342 10.78 1.94 16.11
N SER A 343 10.85 2.45 17.33
CA SER A 343 9.90 2.08 18.39
C SER A 343 8.49 2.53 18.02
N TRP A 344 7.48 1.89 18.62
CA TRP A 344 6.08 2.28 18.40
C TRP A 344 5.80 3.75 18.76
N ARG A 345 6.49 4.29 19.78
CA ARG A 345 6.35 5.70 20.18
C ARG A 345 6.88 6.64 19.10
N GLU A 346 8.07 6.37 18.56
CA GLU A 346 8.68 7.17 17.48
C GLU A 346 7.85 7.08 16.20
N PHE A 347 7.47 5.87 15.79
CA PHE A 347 6.64 5.65 14.62
C PHE A 347 5.29 6.39 14.73
N SER A 348 4.62 6.28 15.88
CA SER A 348 3.36 6.95 16.15
C SER A 348 3.52 8.48 16.18
N PHE A 349 4.61 9.00 16.74
CA PHE A 349 4.88 10.44 16.73
C PHE A 349 4.99 10.96 15.29
N ILE A 350 5.78 10.29 14.45
CA ILE A 350 5.97 10.70 13.04
C ILE A 350 4.66 10.54 12.26
N GLN A 351 4.09 9.35 12.24
CA GLN A 351 2.93 9.05 11.39
C GLN A 351 1.63 9.72 11.87
N SER A 352 1.50 10.03 13.16
CA SER A 352 0.31 10.68 13.72
C SER A 352 0.52 12.17 13.97
N LYS A 353 1.50 12.58 14.78
CA LYS A 353 1.67 14.00 15.17
C LYS A 353 2.21 14.84 14.02
N LEU A 354 3.35 14.43 13.45
CA LEU A 354 3.89 15.11 12.27
C LEU A 354 2.97 14.92 11.05
N GLY A 355 2.24 13.81 11.00
CA GLY A 355 1.17 13.59 10.02
C GLY A 355 0.09 14.67 10.00
N HIS A 356 -0.55 14.94 11.13
CA HIS A 356 -1.56 16.00 11.22
C HIS A 356 -0.95 17.40 11.06
N LEU A 357 0.31 17.61 11.50
CA LEU A 357 1.03 18.85 11.26
C LEU A 357 1.27 19.09 9.76
N THR A 358 1.63 18.04 9.01
CA THR A 358 1.79 18.07 7.55
C THR A 358 0.47 18.46 6.89
N LEU A 359 -0.64 17.82 7.28
CA LEU A 359 -1.96 18.16 6.79
C LEU A 359 -2.31 19.63 7.06
N PHE A 360 -2.06 20.12 8.27
CA PHE A 360 -2.29 21.52 8.64
C PHE A 360 -1.48 22.49 7.76
N ILE A 361 -0.16 22.27 7.64
CA ILE A 361 0.73 23.13 6.85
C ILE A 361 0.34 23.12 5.36
N CYS A 362 0.07 21.96 4.77
CA CYS A 362 -0.37 21.85 3.38
C CYS A 362 -1.74 22.50 3.14
N THR A 363 -2.64 22.44 4.12
CA THR A 363 -3.94 23.11 4.06
C THR A 363 -3.78 24.63 4.16
N ALA A 364 -2.91 25.10 5.07
CA ALA A 364 -2.57 26.51 5.21
C ALA A 364 -1.91 27.06 3.92
N HIS A 365 -1.00 26.30 3.29
CA HIS A 365 -0.47 26.60 1.96
C HIS A 365 -1.59 26.83 0.93
N GLY A 366 -2.63 25.97 0.90
CA GLY A 366 -3.79 26.16 0.04
C GLY A 366 -4.65 27.39 0.38
N TYR A 367 -4.82 27.71 1.67
CA TYR A 367 -5.52 28.93 2.10
C TYR A 367 -4.76 30.22 1.73
N ILE A 368 -3.45 30.26 1.94
CA ILE A 368 -2.62 31.42 1.55
C ILE A 368 -2.62 31.58 0.03
N TYR A 369 -2.62 30.49 -0.75
CA TYR A 369 -2.79 30.57 -2.21
C TYR A 369 -4.11 31.26 -2.61
N GLY A 370 -5.18 30.97 -1.87
CA GLY A 370 -6.49 31.59 -2.04
C GLY A 370 -6.49 33.07 -1.66
N TRP A 371 -5.85 33.45 -0.55
CA TRP A 371 -5.79 34.81 -0.02
C TRP A 371 -7.14 35.55 -0.16
N LYS A 372 -7.21 36.65 -0.90
CA LYS A 372 -8.43 37.44 -1.18
C LYS A 372 -9.26 36.91 -2.37
N LYS A 373 -8.78 35.89 -3.10
CA LYS A 373 -9.44 35.36 -4.32
C LYS A 373 -10.81 34.77 -4.05
N PHE A 374 -11.06 34.24 -2.86
CA PHE A 374 -12.38 33.66 -2.53
C PHE A 374 -13.50 34.71 -2.46
N LEU A 375 -13.16 35.97 -2.20
CA LEU A 375 -14.11 37.10 -2.14
C LEU A 375 -14.37 37.74 -3.52
N LEU A 376 -13.62 37.35 -4.55
CA LEU A 376 -13.70 37.97 -5.87
C LEU A 376 -14.74 37.25 -6.73
N PRO A 377 -15.86 37.90 -7.12
CA PRO A 377 -16.90 37.28 -7.97
C PRO A 377 -16.35 36.77 -9.31
N SER A 378 -15.32 37.44 -9.84
CA SER A 378 -14.64 37.07 -11.09
C SER A 378 -13.95 35.69 -11.05
N THR A 379 -13.78 35.08 -9.87
CA THR A 379 -13.23 33.72 -9.74
C THR A 379 -14.28 32.62 -9.96
N TYR A 380 -15.57 32.95 -9.86
CA TYR A 380 -16.70 32.03 -9.98
C TYR A 380 -17.22 31.98 -11.42
N LYS A 381 -16.51 31.25 -12.27
CA LYS A 381 -16.89 31.06 -13.68
C LYS A 381 -18.12 30.17 -13.77
N TRP A 382 -19.17 30.60 -14.47
CA TRP A 382 -20.47 29.91 -14.51
C TRP A 382 -20.95 29.47 -13.12
N TYR A 383 -20.81 30.36 -12.12
CA TYR A 383 -21.19 30.10 -10.71
C TYR A 383 -20.41 28.97 -10.01
N THR A 384 -19.41 28.38 -10.66
CA THR A 384 -18.60 27.30 -10.09
C THR A 384 -17.37 27.84 -9.35
N PRO A 385 -17.05 27.35 -8.15
CA PRO A 385 -15.90 27.81 -7.38
C PRO A 385 -14.55 27.41 -8.02
N PRO A 386 -13.45 28.10 -7.72
CA PRO A 386 -12.12 27.63 -8.13
C PRO A 386 -11.77 26.27 -7.49
N GLY A 387 -11.07 25.41 -8.23
CA GLY A 387 -10.78 24.04 -7.77
C GLY A 387 -10.04 23.95 -6.43
N TYR A 388 -9.18 24.92 -6.11
CA TYR A 388 -8.50 24.93 -4.81
C TYR A 388 -9.46 25.10 -3.62
N MET A 389 -10.62 25.76 -3.81
CA MET A 389 -11.61 25.89 -2.73
C MET A 389 -12.26 24.54 -2.44
N LEU A 390 -12.56 23.77 -3.49
CA LEU A 390 -13.10 22.41 -3.34
C LEU A 390 -12.10 21.48 -2.64
N SER A 391 -10.80 21.63 -2.93
CA SER A 391 -9.77 20.82 -2.26
C SER A 391 -9.58 21.13 -0.78
N LEU A 392 -10.01 22.31 -0.32
CA LEU A 392 -9.89 22.71 1.09
C LEU A 392 -11.03 22.17 1.97
N ILE A 393 -12.12 21.64 1.40
CA ILE A 393 -13.28 21.19 2.18
C ILE A 393 -12.91 20.02 3.10
N VAL A 394 -12.43 18.92 2.51
CA VAL A 394 -12.09 17.69 3.25
C VAL A 394 -11.00 17.92 4.31
N PRO A 395 -9.83 18.53 3.99
CA PRO A 395 -8.80 18.77 5.00
C PRO A 395 -9.30 19.66 6.15
N SER A 396 -10.10 20.70 5.86
CA SER A 396 -10.62 21.58 6.90
C SER A 396 -11.60 20.86 7.83
N VAL A 397 -12.47 19.99 7.28
CA VAL A 397 -13.33 19.13 8.10
C VAL A 397 -12.49 18.21 9.00
N VAL A 398 -11.45 17.57 8.44
CA VAL A 398 -10.54 16.69 9.22
C VAL A 398 -9.86 17.47 10.34
N LEU A 399 -9.34 18.66 10.07
CA LEU A 399 -8.66 19.49 11.07
C LEU A 399 -9.62 19.97 12.16
N VAL A 400 -10.83 20.42 11.82
CA VAL A 400 -11.84 20.83 12.79
C VAL A 400 -12.23 19.66 13.70
N LEU A 401 -12.57 18.50 13.12
CA LEU A 401 -12.90 17.31 13.90
C LEU A 401 -11.73 16.87 14.78
N LYS A 402 -10.50 17.01 14.27
CA LYS A 402 -9.30 16.70 15.07
C LYS A 402 -9.17 17.63 16.27
N VAL A 403 -9.39 18.93 16.10
CA VAL A 403 -9.36 19.91 17.20
C VAL A 403 -10.43 19.57 18.24
N LEU A 404 -11.65 19.21 17.82
CA LEU A 404 -12.71 18.80 18.74
C LEU A 404 -12.31 17.56 19.56
N LEU A 405 -11.64 16.58 18.95
CA LEU A 405 -11.14 15.40 19.66
C LEU A 405 -9.96 15.70 20.61
N LEU A 406 -9.24 16.81 20.41
CA LEU A 406 -8.14 17.25 21.27
C LEU A 406 -8.61 18.10 22.46
N LEU A 407 -9.89 18.48 22.52
CA LEU A 407 -10.43 19.19 23.68
C LEU A 407 -10.27 18.31 24.93
N PRO A 408 -9.78 18.86 26.07
CA PRO A 408 -9.44 18.05 27.24
C PRO A 408 -10.57 17.14 27.74
N CYS A 409 -11.82 17.60 27.69
CA CYS A 409 -12.99 16.82 28.09
C CYS A 409 -13.23 15.59 27.20
N VAL A 410 -12.96 15.70 25.90
CA VAL A 410 -13.12 14.63 24.91
C VAL A 410 -11.92 13.70 24.94
N ASP A 411 -10.70 14.24 24.91
CA ASP A 411 -9.46 13.47 24.87
C ASP A 411 -9.27 12.64 26.16
N HIS A 412 -9.61 13.18 27.33
CA HIS A 412 -9.55 12.43 28.59
C HIS A 412 -10.52 11.24 28.60
N THR A 413 -11.71 11.41 28.05
CA THR A 413 -12.71 10.33 27.94
C THR A 413 -12.27 9.27 26.92
N LEU A 414 -11.77 9.70 25.76
CA LEU A 414 -11.25 8.82 24.74
C LEU A 414 -10.03 8.02 25.24
N THR A 415 -9.15 8.65 26.02
CA THR A 415 -7.99 8.02 26.63
C THR A 415 -8.41 6.94 27.64
N ARG A 416 -9.40 7.23 28.50
CA ARG A 416 -9.98 6.22 29.40
C ARG A 416 -10.56 5.03 28.63
N ILE A 417 -11.33 5.26 27.57
CA ILE A 417 -11.87 4.19 26.71
C ILE A 417 -10.74 3.34 26.11
N ARG A 418 -9.67 3.98 25.61
CA ARG A 418 -8.51 3.28 25.05
C ARG A 418 -7.73 2.48 26.09
N GLN A 419 -7.74 2.93 27.35
CA GLN A 419 -7.18 2.20 28.49
C GLN A 419 -8.09 1.05 28.97
N GLY A 420 -9.33 0.93 28.49
CA GLY A 420 -10.25 -0.16 28.80
C GLY A 420 -11.48 0.23 29.60
N TRP A 421 -11.73 1.52 29.82
CA TRP A 421 -12.97 1.99 30.42
C TRP A 421 -14.16 1.72 29.49
N GLU A 422 -15.25 1.22 30.06
CA GLU A 422 -16.52 0.99 29.38
C GLU A 422 -17.62 1.82 30.03
N ARG A 423 -18.46 2.46 29.21
CA ARG A 423 -19.61 3.21 29.71
C ARG A 423 -20.65 2.22 30.25
N THR A 424 -20.93 2.30 31.55
CA THR A 424 -22.03 1.56 32.18
C THR A 424 -23.35 1.95 31.51
N ARG A 425 -24.03 0.97 30.88
CA ARG A 425 -25.42 1.16 30.44
C ARG A 425 -26.31 1.27 31.68
N SER A 426 -27.20 2.25 31.72
CA SER A 426 -28.23 2.32 32.76
C SER A 426 -29.17 1.11 32.63
N ARG A 427 -29.69 0.65 33.76
CA ARG A 427 -30.58 -0.54 33.87
C ARG A 427 -31.87 -0.42 33.03
N GLU A 428 -32.22 0.79 32.60
CA GLU A 428 -33.40 1.10 31.78
C GLU A 428 -33.21 0.74 30.29
N GLU A 429 -32.01 0.91 29.71
CA GLU A 429 -31.75 0.54 28.29
C GLU A 429 -31.74 -0.98 28.06
N ILE A 430 -31.55 -1.76 29.12
CA ILE A 430 -31.56 -3.23 29.06
C ILE A 430 -33.00 -3.77 28.95
N VAL A 431 -34.00 -3.02 29.44
CA VAL A 431 -35.41 -3.44 29.46
C VAL A 431 -36.10 -3.19 28.11
N GLU A 432 -35.65 -2.22 27.30
CA GLU A 432 -36.31 -1.86 26.03
C GLU A 432 -35.84 -2.63 24.78
N GLY A 433 -34.89 -3.57 24.87
CA GLY A 433 -34.59 -4.52 23.79
C GLY A 433 -34.20 -3.92 22.43
N LYS A 434 -33.91 -2.62 22.31
CA LYS A 434 -33.48 -2.00 21.05
C LYS A 434 -31.99 -2.22 20.81
N VAL A 435 -31.67 -3.41 20.33
CA VAL A 435 -30.41 -3.67 19.63
C VAL A 435 -30.49 -2.98 18.27
N ILE A 436 -30.18 -1.68 18.21
CA ILE A 436 -29.92 -1.02 16.93
C ILE A 436 -28.49 -1.40 16.52
N LYS A 437 -28.38 -2.44 15.69
CA LYS A 437 -27.16 -2.78 14.95
C LYS A 437 -27.05 -1.87 13.72
N PHE A 438 -25.99 -1.05 13.67
CA PHE A 438 -25.47 -0.44 12.43
C PHE A 438 -24.02 -0.85 12.23
#